data_AF-A0A819HKY9-F1
#
_entry.id   AF-A0A819HKY9-F1
#
_cell.length_a   1.000
_cell.length_b   1.000
_cell.length_c   1.000
_cell.angle_alpha   90.00
_cell.angle_beta   90.00
_cell.angle_gamma   90.00
#
_symmetry.space_group_name_H-M   'P 1'
#
loop_
_entity.id
_entity.type
_entity.pdbx_description
1 polymer ?
#
loop_
_entity_poly.entity_id
_entity_poly.type
_entity_poly.pdbx_seq_one_letter_code
_entity_poly.pdbx_strand_id
1 'polypeptide(L)'
;QQGDSPAPHDISGSDLDGDEYLVVWHEDFVPYNTKNAEPYEYDTKIPEKKFRTLDKRKEATVTILEIAEEDYLGRLSRLHLAFADKFGIDNFTPPAKDTLSTVALAGKISQEVDSGKTGYHPLNDNDIKKLNNALENKRPDFMDKAGFEMYESPNILGK
;
A
#
# COMPACT_ATOMS: atom_id res chain seq x y z
N GLN A 1 24.07 -0.50 -16.35
CA GLN A 1 23.25 0.38 -15.48
C GLN A 1 23.97 1.70 -15.32
N GLN A 2 23.26 2.81 -15.50
CA GLN A 2 23.73 4.18 -15.26
C GLN A 2 22.61 4.89 -14.47
N GLY A 3 22.95 5.85 -13.60
CA GLY A 3 22.00 6.54 -12.72
C GLY A 3 22.23 6.22 -11.24
N ASP A 4 21.47 6.90 -10.38
CA ASP A 4 21.61 6.81 -8.92
C ASP A 4 20.96 5.54 -8.33
N SER A 5 19.93 5.01 -9.00
CA SER A 5 19.22 3.78 -8.65
C SER A 5 18.87 2.95 -9.89
N PRO A 6 18.70 1.61 -9.78
CA PRO A 6 18.14 0.79 -10.85
C PRO A 6 16.70 1.21 -11.19
N ALA A 7 16.39 1.39 -12.48
CA ALA A 7 15.05 1.79 -12.92
C ALA A 7 13.88 0.91 -12.40
N PRO A 8 14.02 -0.42 -12.24
CA PRO A 8 13.00 -1.24 -11.58
C PRO A 8 12.63 -0.78 -10.17
N HIS A 9 13.60 -0.29 -9.39
CA HIS A 9 13.35 0.14 -8.02
C HIS A 9 12.38 1.34 -7.96
N ASP A 10 12.42 2.20 -8.99
CA ASP A 10 11.52 3.35 -9.12
C ASP A 10 10.09 2.94 -9.49
N ILE A 11 9.88 1.68 -9.90
CA ILE A 11 8.58 1.11 -10.28
C ILE A 11 8.10 0.21 -9.14
N SER A 12 7.57 0.83 -8.08
CA SER A 12 6.99 0.12 -6.93
C SER A 12 7.97 -0.82 -6.19
N GLY A 13 9.27 -0.54 -6.23
CA GLY A 13 10.28 -1.38 -5.59
C GLY A 13 10.50 -2.73 -6.29
N SER A 14 10.21 -2.79 -7.59
CA SER A 14 10.34 -3.97 -8.44
C SER A 14 11.81 -4.38 -8.66
N ASP A 15 12.03 -5.64 -9.01
CA ASP A 15 13.31 -6.15 -9.47
C ASP A 15 13.17 -6.94 -10.79
N LEU A 16 14.20 -7.72 -11.16
CA LEU A 16 14.23 -8.48 -12.42
C LEU A 16 14.12 -9.99 -12.20
N ASP A 17 13.44 -10.43 -11.14
CA ASP A 17 13.26 -11.85 -10.80
C ASP A 17 12.00 -12.49 -11.41
N GLY A 18 11.12 -11.68 -12.02
CA GLY A 18 9.87 -12.14 -12.63
C GLY A 18 8.80 -11.06 -12.82
N ASP A 19 9.05 -9.82 -12.39
CA ASP A 19 8.10 -8.72 -12.50
C ASP A 19 7.71 -8.38 -13.94
N GLU A 20 6.41 -8.07 -14.11
CA GLU A 20 5.84 -7.64 -15.38
C GLU A 20 5.64 -6.12 -15.38
N TYR A 21 6.03 -5.48 -16.49
CA TYR A 21 5.92 -4.03 -16.64
C TYR A 21 4.89 -3.67 -17.70
N LEU A 22 3.99 -2.75 -17.34
CA LEU A 22 3.12 -2.09 -18.31
C LEU A 22 3.93 -1.01 -19.05
N VAL A 23 4.15 -1.21 -20.35
CA VAL A 23 4.81 -0.22 -21.21
C VAL A 23 3.76 0.45 -22.09
N VAL A 24 3.58 1.75 -21.92
CA VAL A 24 2.63 2.56 -22.72
C VAL A 24 3.42 3.55 -23.56
N TRP A 25 3.23 3.50 -24.88
CA TRP A 25 3.90 4.38 -25.84
C TRP A 25 2.93 5.16 -26.74
N HIS A 26 1.62 4.96 -26.58
CA HIS A 26 0.64 5.74 -27.32
C HIS A 26 0.66 7.18 -26.82
N GLU A 27 0.87 8.15 -27.72
CA GLU A 27 1.16 9.55 -27.36
C GLU A 27 0.08 10.16 -26.44
N ASP A 28 -1.19 9.85 -26.69
CA ASP A 28 -2.31 10.34 -25.85
C ASP A 28 -2.27 9.86 -24.38
N PHE A 29 -1.53 8.79 -24.08
CA PHE A 29 -1.39 8.24 -22.72
C PHE A 29 -0.02 8.54 -22.09
N VAL A 30 0.91 9.17 -22.82
CA VAL A 30 2.21 9.54 -22.28
C VAL A 30 2.08 10.90 -21.57
N PRO A 31 2.36 10.99 -20.26
CA PRO A 31 2.11 12.21 -19.50
C PRO A 31 3.25 13.23 -19.64
N TYR A 32 3.37 13.87 -20.82
CA TYR A 32 4.47 14.80 -21.14
C TYR A 32 4.59 16.03 -20.23
N ASN A 33 3.48 16.44 -19.59
CA ASN A 33 3.43 17.62 -18.72
C ASN A 33 3.41 17.27 -17.22
N THR A 34 3.37 15.98 -16.88
CA THR A 34 3.38 15.53 -15.49
C THR A 34 4.81 15.35 -15.03
N LYS A 35 5.16 15.96 -13.90
CA LYS A 35 6.46 15.74 -13.28
C LYS A 35 6.45 14.43 -12.52
N ASN A 36 7.58 13.72 -12.53
CA ASN A 36 7.77 12.60 -11.63
C ASN A 36 7.70 13.09 -10.18
N ALA A 37 7.07 12.28 -9.32
CA ALA A 37 7.09 12.50 -7.88
C ALA A 37 8.49 12.21 -7.33
N GLU A 38 8.78 12.76 -6.14
CA GLU A 38 10.00 12.39 -5.41
C GLU A 38 9.97 10.88 -5.08
N PRO A 39 11.10 10.19 -5.26
CA PRO A 39 11.17 8.75 -5.03
C PRO A 39 10.92 8.43 -3.54
N TYR A 40 10.20 7.34 -3.30
CA TYR A 40 10.00 6.85 -1.94
C TYR A 40 11.28 6.13 -1.46
N GLU A 41 11.89 6.65 -0.40
CA GLU A 41 13.01 5.98 0.25
C GLU A 41 12.51 4.85 1.16
N TYR A 42 12.65 3.61 0.69
CA TYR A 42 12.33 2.42 1.47
C TYR A 42 13.42 2.14 2.52
N ASP A 43 13.04 2.07 3.80
CA ASP A 43 13.98 1.69 4.86
C ASP A 43 14.21 0.17 4.86
N THR A 44 15.35 -0.26 4.33
CA THR A 44 15.75 -1.67 4.26
C THR A 44 16.19 -2.27 5.60
N LYS A 45 16.14 -1.50 6.71
CA LYS A 45 16.65 -1.94 8.03
C LYS A 45 15.63 -2.69 8.88
N ILE A 46 14.50 -3.12 8.30
CA ILE A 46 13.51 -3.91 9.03
C ILE A 46 14.18 -5.22 9.48
N PRO A 47 14.29 -5.47 10.81
CA PRO A 47 14.98 -6.65 11.29
C PRO A 47 14.19 -7.90 10.93
N GLU A 48 14.85 -8.86 10.31
CA GLU A 48 14.25 -10.16 10.01
C GLU A 48 13.76 -10.86 11.29
N LYS A 49 12.56 -11.46 11.23
CA LYS A 49 12.06 -12.33 12.29
C LYS A 49 13.01 -13.51 12.46
N LYS A 50 13.72 -13.53 13.59
CA LYS A 50 14.61 -14.66 13.92
C LYS A 50 13.77 -15.92 14.16
N PHE A 51 14.04 -16.96 13.38
CA PHE A 51 13.48 -18.29 13.55
C PHE A 51 13.74 -18.81 14.97
N ARG A 52 12.69 -19.31 15.63
CA ARG A 52 12.69 -19.61 17.07
C ARG A 52 13.01 -21.07 17.37
N THR A 53 13.00 -21.97 16.38
CA THR A 53 13.12 -23.42 16.62
C THR A 53 13.95 -24.18 15.59
N LEU A 54 14.48 -25.35 15.97
CA LEU A 54 15.14 -26.30 15.06
C LEU A 54 14.14 -27.22 14.31
N ASP A 55 12.86 -27.24 14.71
CA ASP A 55 11.81 -28.06 14.08
C ASP A 55 11.12 -27.30 12.95
N LYS A 56 11.67 -27.48 11.74
CA LYS A 56 11.23 -26.81 10.50
C LYS A 56 9.75 -27.02 10.17
N ARG A 57 9.12 -28.13 10.57
CA ARG A 57 7.71 -28.39 10.22
C ARG A 57 6.76 -27.57 11.08
N LYS A 58 6.99 -27.55 12.39
CA LYS A 58 6.17 -26.75 13.31
C LYS A 58 6.29 -25.26 13.02
N GLU A 59 7.52 -24.81 12.72
CA GLU A 59 7.77 -23.43 12.36
C GLU A 59 7.04 -23.04 11.07
N ALA A 60 7.10 -23.87 10.02
CA ALA A 60 6.34 -23.63 8.80
C ALA A 60 4.83 -23.54 9.05
N THR A 61 4.25 -24.45 9.85
CA THR A 61 2.83 -24.38 10.21
C THR A 61 2.48 -23.09 10.95
N VAL A 62 3.29 -22.69 11.94
CA VAL A 62 3.06 -21.46 12.71
C VAL A 62 3.15 -20.23 11.82
N THR A 63 4.19 -20.13 10.97
CA THR A 63 4.34 -18.99 10.05
C THR A 63 3.19 -18.88 9.06
N ILE A 64 2.70 -20.00 8.51
CA ILE A 64 1.53 -19.98 7.62
C ILE A 64 0.28 -19.48 8.36
N LEU A 65 0.07 -19.91 9.60
CA LEU A 65 -1.07 -19.44 10.40
C LEU A 65 -0.96 -17.95 10.74
N GLU A 66 0.23 -17.47 11.13
CA GLU A 66 0.49 -16.05 11.39
C GLU A 66 0.18 -15.21 10.14
N ILE A 67 0.74 -15.58 8.98
CA ILE A 67 0.49 -14.88 7.71
C ILE A 67 -1.01 -14.90 7.34
N ALA A 68 -1.71 -16.01 7.60
CA ALA A 68 -3.13 -16.13 7.28
C ALA A 68 -4.03 -15.30 8.21
N GLU A 69 -3.63 -15.12 9.48
CA GLU A 69 -4.35 -14.29 10.45
C GLU A 69 -4.08 -12.79 10.27
N GLU A 70 -2.86 -12.42 9.84
CA GLU A 70 -2.37 -11.05 9.73
C GLU A 70 -2.58 -10.44 8.31
N ASP A 71 -3.78 -10.52 7.75
CA ASP A 71 -4.13 -9.87 6.46
C ASP A 71 -4.36 -8.37 6.62
N TYR A 72 -3.27 -7.60 6.72
CA TYR A 72 -3.32 -6.13 6.72
C TYR A 72 -3.23 -5.55 5.32
N LEU A 73 -2.48 -6.18 4.40
CA LEU A 73 -2.25 -5.66 3.05
C LEU A 73 -3.57 -5.39 2.32
N GLY A 74 -4.47 -6.37 2.26
CA GLY A 74 -5.75 -6.22 1.56
C GLY A 74 -6.68 -5.18 2.20
N ARG A 75 -6.56 -4.95 3.52
CA ARG A 75 -7.33 -3.93 4.24
C ARG A 75 -6.77 -2.53 3.98
N LEU A 76 -5.44 -2.39 3.99
CA LEU A 76 -4.75 -1.13 3.75
C LEU A 76 -4.88 -0.69 2.29
N SER A 77 -4.74 -1.58 1.31
CA SER A 77 -4.91 -1.24 -0.12
C SER A 77 -6.32 -0.68 -0.41
N ARG A 78 -7.35 -1.27 0.21
CA ARG A 78 -8.73 -0.75 0.09
C ARG A 78 -8.90 0.61 0.75
N LEU A 79 -8.27 0.83 1.90
CA LEU A 79 -8.28 2.14 2.55
C LEU A 79 -7.57 3.18 1.68
N HIS A 80 -6.41 2.85 1.14
CA HIS A 80 -5.67 3.74 0.25
C HIS A 80 -6.48 4.12 -0.98
N LEU A 81 -7.18 3.18 -1.61
CA LEU A 81 -8.05 3.48 -2.74
C LEU A 81 -9.18 4.48 -2.36
N ALA A 82 -9.76 4.34 -1.17
CA ALA A 82 -10.77 5.30 -0.68
C ALA A 82 -10.16 6.66 -0.29
N PHE A 83 -8.93 6.69 0.22
CA PHE A 83 -8.19 7.92 0.51
C PHE A 83 -7.81 8.66 -0.77
N ALA A 84 -7.30 7.94 -1.78
CA ALA A 84 -6.99 8.47 -3.09
C ALA A 84 -8.20 9.12 -3.74
N ASP A 85 -9.37 8.47 -3.64
CA ASP A 85 -10.62 9.00 -4.18
C ASP A 85 -11.09 10.27 -3.44
N LYS A 86 -11.13 10.23 -2.10
CA LYS A 86 -11.69 11.32 -1.28
C LYS A 86 -10.75 12.51 -1.11
N PHE A 87 -9.44 12.26 -1.01
CA PHE A 87 -8.44 13.26 -0.63
C PHE A 87 -7.38 13.52 -1.70
N GLY A 88 -7.34 12.73 -2.77
CA GLY A 88 -6.35 12.82 -3.84
C GLY A 88 -5.13 11.91 -3.63
N ILE A 89 -4.56 11.44 -4.74
CA ILE A 89 -3.40 10.53 -4.78
C ILE A 89 -2.11 11.18 -4.24
N ASP A 90 -1.87 12.44 -4.62
CA ASP A 90 -0.65 13.19 -4.26
C ASP A 90 -0.87 14.07 -3.02
N ASN A 91 -1.79 13.68 -2.14
CA ASN A 91 -2.03 14.42 -0.91
C ASN A 91 -1.01 14.03 0.16
N PHE A 92 -0.15 14.99 0.51
CA PHE A 92 0.86 14.89 1.56
C PHE A 92 0.33 15.31 2.95
N THR A 93 -0.87 15.90 3.02
CA THR A 93 -1.46 16.41 4.26
C THR A 93 -2.47 15.42 4.83
N PRO A 94 -2.34 14.99 6.10
CA PRO A 94 -3.33 14.13 6.72
C PRO A 94 -4.70 14.79 6.84
N PRO A 95 -5.80 14.05 6.61
CA PRO A 95 -7.16 14.57 6.73
C PRO A 95 -7.59 14.82 8.19
N ALA A 96 -6.94 14.19 9.16
CA ALA A 96 -7.23 14.34 10.58
C ALA A 96 -5.96 14.25 11.45
N LYS A 97 -6.04 14.75 12.67
CA LYS A 97 -4.96 14.62 13.66
C LYS A 97 -4.68 13.14 13.92
N ASP A 98 -3.39 12.79 14.04
CA ASP A 98 -2.91 11.43 14.31
C ASP A 98 -3.31 10.40 13.22
N THR A 99 -3.49 10.86 11.97
CA THR A 99 -3.71 10.01 10.79
C THR A 99 -2.63 10.21 9.74
N LEU A 100 -2.59 9.31 8.76
CA LEU A 100 -1.65 9.38 7.64
C LEU A 100 -2.26 10.17 6.47
N SER A 101 -1.41 10.84 5.71
CA SER A 101 -1.76 11.34 4.38
C SER A 101 -1.85 10.19 3.37
N THR A 102 -2.43 10.44 2.19
CA THR A 102 -2.55 9.40 1.15
C THR A 102 -1.18 8.85 0.76
N VAL A 103 -0.20 9.73 0.53
CA VAL A 103 1.17 9.34 0.17
C VAL A 103 1.85 8.58 1.31
N ALA A 104 1.69 9.02 2.56
CA ALA A 104 2.27 8.30 3.70
C ALA A 104 1.65 6.90 3.89
N LEU A 105 0.35 6.75 3.61
CA LEU A 105 -0.32 5.46 3.61
C LEU A 105 0.21 4.54 2.50
N ALA A 106 0.49 5.06 1.30
CA ALA A 106 1.12 4.30 0.23
C ALA A 106 2.50 3.76 0.64
N GLY A 107 3.33 4.57 1.29
CA GLY A 107 4.61 4.13 1.83
C GLY A 107 4.47 3.03 2.88
N LYS A 108 3.45 3.10 3.74
CA LYS A 108 3.14 2.03 4.72
C LYS A 108 2.67 0.74 4.04
N ILE A 109 1.94 0.84 2.93
CA ILE A 109 1.56 -0.33 2.13
C ILE A 109 2.78 -0.97 1.48
N SER A 110 3.72 -0.18 0.96
CA SER A 110 4.98 -0.70 0.44
C SER A 110 5.75 -1.50 1.50
N GLN A 111 5.83 -1.01 2.74
CA GLN A 111 6.41 -1.77 3.87
C GLN A 111 5.63 -3.04 4.21
N GLU A 112 4.30 -3.00 4.13
CA GLU A 112 3.42 -4.13 4.41
C GLU A 112 3.55 -5.26 3.37
N VAL A 113 3.95 -4.98 2.11
CA VAL A 113 4.18 -6.02 1.10
C VAL A 113 5.26 -7.02 1.54
N ASP A 114 6.27 -6.55 2.28
CA ASP A 114 7.33 -7.41 2.83
C ASP A 114 6.99 -8.01 4.19
N SER A 115 5.79 -7.79 4.74
CA SER A 115 5.38 -8.35 6.03
C SER A 115 5.38 -9.88 6.02
N GLY A 116 5.00 -10.51 4.90
CA GLY A 116 5.06 -11.96 4.73
C GLY A 116 6.48 -12.55 4.83
N LYS A 117 7.52 -11.75 4.56
CA LYS A 117 8.94 -12.14 4.68
C LYS A 117 9.51 -11.78 6.06
N THR A 118 9.19 -10.59 6.54
CA THR A 118 9.82 -9.98 7.72
C THR A 118 9.05 -10.25 9.02
N GLY A 119 7.75 -10.57 8.93
CA GLY A 119 6.82 -10.60 10.06
C GLY A 119 6.56 -9.23 10.69
N TYR A 120 6.96 -8.14 10.01
CA TYR A 120 6.78 -6.77 10.49
C TYR A 120 5.60 -6.12 9.80
N HIS A 121 4.65 -5.64 10.60
CA HIS A 121 3.53 -4.83 10.15
C HIS A 121 3.73 -3.38 10.58
N PRO A 122 3.73 -2.41 9.65
CA PRO A 122 4.01 -1.02 9.95
C PRO A 122 2.80 -0.30 10.58
N LEU A 123 1.61 -0.89 10.49
CA LEU A 123 0.36 -0.39 11.06
C LEU A 123 -0.37 -1.50 11.80
N ASN A 124 -1.13 -1.13 12.83
CA ASN A 124 -1.97 -2.07 13.59
C ASN A 124 -3.47 -1.75 13.41
N ASP A 125 -4.33 -2.56 14.03
CA ASP A 125 -5.78 -2.39 13.97
C ASP A 125 -6.28 -1.03 14.47
N ASN A 126 -5.63 -0.41 15.45
CA ASN A 126 -6.03 0.91 15.93
C ASN A 126 -5.74 1.99 14.90
N ASP A 127 -4.62 1.89 14.18
CA ASP A 127 -4.30 2.82 13.10
C ASP A 127 -5.28 2.65 11.93
N ILE A 128 -5.63 1.41 11.59
CA ILE A 128 -6.69 1.12 10.62
C ILE A 128 -8.03 1.73 11.05
N LYS A 129 -8.41 1.64 12.32
CA LYS A 129 -9.63 2.29 12.84
C LYS A 129 -9.58 3.81 12.70
N LYS A 130 -8.44 4.45 12.98
CA LYS A 130 -8.27 5.89 12.78
C LYS A 130 -8.43 6.29 11.31
N LEU A 131 -7.81 5.54 10.38
CA LEU A 131 -7.95 5.78 8.94
C LEU A 131 -9.41 5.62 8.49
N ASN A 132 -10.13 4.62 9.00
CA ASN A 132 -11.55 4.46 8.76
C ASN A 132 -12.38 5.65 9.26
N ASN A 133 -12.07 6.14 10.46
CA ASN A 133 -12.76 7.30 11.03
C ASN A 133 -12.48 8.59 10.25
N ALA A 134 -11.28 8.76 9.70
CA ALA A 134 -10.96 9.88 8.81
C ALA A 134 -11.80 9.87 7.51
N LEU A 135 -12.18 8.67 7.05
CA LEU A 135 -13.14 8.50 5.94
C LEU A 135 -14.61 8.61 6.40
N GLU A 136 -14.86 8.91 7.67
CA GLU A 136 -16.20 8.89 8.28
C GLU A 136 -16.89 7.52 8.15
N ASN A 137 -16.11 6.44 8.06
CA ASN A 137 -16.61 5.10 7.74
C ASN A 137 -17.45 5.04 6.45
N LYS A 138 -17.19 5.92 5.49
CA LYS A 138 -17.80 5.88 4.16
C LYS A 138 -16.85 5.29 3.13
N ARG A 139 -17.39 4.85 2.00
CA ARG A 139 -16.64 4.34 0.85
C ARG A 139 -17.17 4.90 -0.47
N PRO A 140 -16.32 5.01 -1.50
CA PRO A 140 -16.83 5.37 -2.81
C PRO A 140 -17.74 4.26 -3.34
N ASP A 141 -18.76 4.65 -4.07
CA ASP A 141 -19.81 3.83 -4.65
C ASP A 141 -19.29 2.65 -5.50
N PHE A 142 -18.18 2.80 -6.21
CA PHE A 142 -17.58 1.73 -7.00
C PHE A 142 -16.98 0.58 -6.17
N MET A 143 -16.76 0.77 -4.86
CA MET A 143 -16.29 -0.32 -3.99
C MET A 143 -17.38 -1.31 -3.59
N ASP A 144 -18.66 -0.90 -3.69
CA ASP A 144 -19.86 -1.72 -3.47
C ASP A 144 -19.75 -2.75 -2.33
N LYS A 145 -19.32 -2.29 -1.15
CA LYS A 145 -19.05 -3.15 0.01
C LYS A 145 -20.17 -3.09 1.07
N ALA A 146 -20.78 -4.23 1.34
CA ALA A 146 -21.76 -4.37 2.42
C ALA A 146 -21.18 -3.90 3.78
N GLY A 147 -21.96 -3.12 4.52
CA GLY A 147 -21.62 -2.63 5.86
C GLY A 147 -20.97 -1.25 5.92
N PHE A 148 -20.76 -0.57 4.78
CA PHE A 148 -20.32 0.83 4.73
C PHE A 148 -21.39 1.70 4.07
N GLU A 149 -21.50 2.96 4.50
CA GLU A 149 -22.27 3.97 3.76
C GLU A 149 -21.46 4.37 2.52
N MET A 150 -22.13 4.49 1.37
CA MET A 150 -21.48 4.85 0.11
C MET A 150 -21.66 6.34 -0.20
N TYR A 151 -20.65 6.95 -0.79
CA TYR A 151 -20.75 8.27 -1.42
C TYR A 151 -20.46 8.15 -2.91
N GLU A 152 -21.08 9.03 -3.69
CA GLU A 152 -20.86 9.14 -5.14
C GLU A 152 -19.45 9.70 -5.38
N SER A 153 -18.57 8.91 -6.03
CA SER A 153 -17.22 9.36 -6.33
C SER A 153 -17.25 10.43 -7.43
N PRO A 154 -16.58 11.58 -7.24
CA PRO A 154 -16.48 12.60 -8.28
C PRO A 154 -15.48 12.24 -9.40
N ASN A 155 -14.77 11.12 -9.27
CA ASN A 155 -13.70 10.71 -10.18
C ASN A 155 -14.21 9.72 -11.23
N ILE A 156 -13.36 9.40 -12.21
CA ILE A 156 -13.70 8.53 -13.35
C ILE A 156 -14.20 7.12 -12.98
N LEU A 157 -13.93 6.67 -11.75
CA LEU A 157 -14.38 5.37 -11.25
C LEU A 157 -15.79 5.40 -10.64
N GLY A 158 -16.32 6.59 -10.32
CA GLY A 158 -17.68 6.76 -9.80
C GLY A 158 -18.75 6.44 -10.84
N LYS A 159 -19.98 6.18 -10.37
CA LYS A 159 -21.15 5.97 -11.22
C LYS A 159 -21.81 7.27 -11.66
#